data_AF-A0A2V9T5C1-F1
#
_entry.id   AF-A0A2V9T5C1-F1
#
_cell.length_a   1.000
_cell.length_b   1.000
_cell.length_c   1.000
_cell.angle_alpha   90.00
_cell.angle_beta   90.00
_cell.angle_gamma   90.00
#
_symmetry.space_group_name_H-M   'P 1'
#
loop_
_entity.id
_entity.type
_entity.pdbx_description
1 polymer ?
#
loop_
_entity_poly.entity_id
_entity_poly.type
_entity_poly.pdbx_seq_one_letter_code
_entity_poly.pdbx_strand_id
1 'polypeptide(L)' 'MAVGTTKQFTATGTYSDTSAQDITSSVLWSSSSAATATINNQGAATSVATGTTTITAALGSVSGSTQLTVSIA' A
#
# COMPACT_ATOMS: atom_id res chain seq x y z
N MET A 1 5.05 -12.38 0.12
CA MET A 1 4.21 -12.61 -1.08
C MET A 1 5.09 -13.15 -2.19
N ALA A 2 4.55 -13.98 -3.09
CA ALA A 2 5.31 -14.52 -4.21
C ALA A 2 5.51 -13.44 -5.30
N VAL A 3 6.63 -13.46 -6.01
CA VAL A 3 6.87 -12.55 -7.15
C VAL A 3 5.75 -12.67 -8.20
N GLY A 4 5.27 -11.55 -8.73
CA GLY A 4 4.19 -11.50 -9.72
C GLY A 4 2.78 -11.56 -9.11
N THR A 5 2.66 -11.59 -7.77
CA THR A 5 1.34 -11.55 -7.11
C THR A 5 0.92 -10.12 -6.83
N THR A 6 -0.39 -9.90 -6.94
CA THR A 6 -1.01 -8.63 -6.55
C THR A 6 -1.71 -8.82 -5.21
N LYS A 7 -1.52 -7.86 -4.30
CA LYS A 7 -2.17 -7.81 -3.01
C LYS A 7 -2.90 -6.49 -2.86
N GLN A 8 -4.16 -6.59 -2.47
CA GLN A 8 -4.97 -5.42 -2.21
C GLN A 8 -4.65 -4.87 -0.82
N PHE A 9 -4.36 -3.58 -0.76
CA PHE A 9 -4.29 -2.79 0.46
C PHE A 9 -5.52 -1.89 0.55
N THR A 10 -6.01 -1.73 1.77
CA THR A 10 -7.12 -0.84 2.10
C THR A 10 -6.64 0.17 3.13
N ALA A 11 -7.02 1.43 2.92
CA ALA A 11 -6.76 2.50 3.86
C ALA A 11 -8.09 2.94 4.47
N THR A 12 -8.23 2.73 5.77
CA THR A 12 -9.41 3.15 6.53
C THR A 12 -9.05 4.39 7.34
N GLY A 13 -9.73 5.49 7.06
CA GLY A 13 -9.58 6.76 7.78
C GLY A 13 -10.64 6.86 8.87
N THR A 14 -10.22 7.12 10.10
CA THR A 14 -11.12 7.44 11.21
C THR A 14 -11.31 8.95 11.29
N TYR A 15 -12.55 9.41 11.11
CA TYR A 15 -12.89 10.82 11.21
C TYR A 15 -13.11 11.23 12.67
N SER A 16 -13.08 12.54 12.93
CA SER A 16 -13.32 13.10 14.26
C SER A 16 -14.69 12.75 14.84
N ASP A 17 -15.65 12.38 13.99
CA ASP A 17 -16.98 11.89 14.38
C ASP A 17 -16.98 10.39 14.79
N THR A 18 -15.82 9.73 14.80
CA THR A 18 -15.60 8.29 15.03
C THR A 18 -16.02 7.37 13.89
N SER A 19 -16.61 7.88 12.81
CA SER A 19 -16.84 7.08 11.60
C SER A 19 -15.53 6.64 10.96
N ALA A 20 -15.48 5.37 10.54
CA ALA A 20 -14.45 4.82 9.70
C ALA A 20 -14.92 4.84 8.25
N GLN A 21 -14.17 5.48 7.35
CA GLN A 21 -14.45 5.45 5.92
C GLN A 21 -13.28 4.81 5.17
N ASP A 22 -13.60 4.05 4.13
CA ASP A 22 -12.60 3.63 3.18
C ASP A 22 -12.13 4.86 2.38
N ILE A 23 -10.86 5.20 2.55
CA ILE A 23 -10.16 6.28 1.86
C ILE A 23 -9.11 5.69 0.91
N THR A 24 -9.22 4.41 0.54
CA THR A 24 -8.25 3.69 -0.28
C THR A 24 -8.02 4.39 -1.61
N SER A 25 -9.08 4.93 -2.24
CA SER A 25 -8.96 5.67 -3.50
C SER A 25 -8.63 7.16 -3.33
N SER A 26 -8.72 7.68 -2.09
CA SER A 26 -8.43 9.08 -1.77
C SER A 26 -6.99 9.29 -1.33
N VAL A 27 -6.36 8.27 -0.75
CA VAL A 27 -4.96 8.34 -0.30
C VAL A 27 -3.99 8.23 -1.47
N LEU A 28 -2.86 8.91 -1.34
CA LEU A 28 -1.73 8.77 -2.25
C LEU A 28 -0.93 7.53 -1.85
N TRP A 29 -0.96 6.51 -2.70
CA TRP A 29 -0.15 5.32 -2.53
C TRP A 29 1.21 5.51 -3.17
N SER A 30 2.26 5.10 -2.46
CA SER A 30 3.63 5.11 -2.96
C SER A 30 4.39 3.90 -2.46
N SER A 31 5.33 3.42 -3.27
CA SER A 31 6.25 2.33 -2.91
C SER A 31 7.66 2.88 -2.81
N SER A 32 8.39 2.49 -1.77
CA SER A 32 9.80 2.86 -1.60
C SER A 32 10.71 2.25 -2.69
N SER A 33 10.28 1.15 -3.32
CA SER A 33 11.04 0.46 -4.37
C SER A 33 10.08 -0.13 -5.41
N ALA A 34 9.90 0.59 -6.52
CA ALA A 34 9.12 0.12 -7.67
C ALA A 34 9.75 -1.12 -8.35
N ALA A 35 11.06 -1.33 -8.18
CA ALA A 35 11.75 -2.52 -8.65
C ALA A 35 11.34 -3.79 -7.88
N THR A 36 10.93 -3.64 -6.61
CA THR A 36 10.52 -4.75 -5.74
C THR A 36 9.01 -4.95 -5.77
N ALA A 37 8.23 -3.88 -5.59
CA ALA A 37 6.78 -3.89 -5.81
C ALA A 37 6.26 -2.51 -6.20
N THR A 38 5.28 -2.49 -7.08
CA THR A 38 4.54 -1.29 -7.49
C THR A 38 3.19 -1.25 -6.79
N ILE A 39 2.59 -0.07 -6.64
CA ILE A 39 1.24 0.08 -6.09
C ILE A 39 0.48 1.14 -6.86
N ASN A 40 -0.81 0.91 -7.12
CA ASN A 40 -1.68 1.87 -7.78
C ASN A 40 -2.50 2.71 -6.79
N ASN A 41 -3.16 3.76 -7.28
CA ASN A 41 -4.04 4.61 -6.48
C ASN A 41 -5.29 3.92 -5.93
N GLN A 42 -5.58 2.68 -6.35
CA GLN A 42 -6.65 1.87 -5.80
C GLN A 42 -6.15 0.95 -4.68
N GLY A 43 -4.89 1.05 -4.25
CA GLY A 43 -4.30 0.20 -3.22
C GLY A 43 -3.87 -1.20 -3.70
N ALA A 44 -3.91 -1.48 -5.00
CA ALA A 44 -3.43 -2.77 -5.53
C ALA A 44 -1.91 -2.74 -5.69
N ALA A 45 -1.21 -3.50 -4.84
CA ALA A 45 0.24 -3.63 -4.88
C ALA A 45 0.66 -4.88 -5.64
N THR A 46 1.45 -4.73 -6.68
CA THR A 46 1.98 -5.83 -7.49
C THR A 46 3.45 -6.03 -7.21
N SER A 47 3.81 -7.23 -6.79
CA SER A 47 5.21 -7.62 -6.59
C SER A 47 5.92 -7.89 -7.92
N VAL A 48 7.10 -7.29 -8.08
CA VAL A 48 7.89 -7.35 -9.31
C VAL A 48 9.14 -8.22 -9.12
N ALA A 49 9.81 -8.09 -7.97
CA ALA A 49 11.03 -8.85 -7.66
C ALA A 49 11.10 -9.16 -6.16
N THR A 50 11.91 -10.16 -5.79
CA THR A 50 12.16 -10.48 -4.40
C THR A 50 12.88 -9.34 -3.68
N GLY A 51 12.55 -9.17 -2.40
CA GLY A 51 13.09 -8.11 -1.57
C GLY A 51 12.04 -7.54 -0.62
N THR A 52 12.40 -6.51 0.12
CA THR A 52 11.51 -5.76 0.99
C THR A 52 11.28 -4.37 0.42
N THR A 53 10.03 -3.94 0.39
CA THR A 53 9.67 -2.56 0.07
C THR A 53 8.67 -2.03 1.09
N THR A 54 8.62 -0.73 1.26
CA THR A 54 7.65 -0.07 2.13
C THR A 54 6.58 0.57 1.28
N ILE A 55 5.33 0.21 1.55
CA ILE A 55 4.16 0.83 0.94
C ILE A 55 3.66 1.91 1.88
N THR A 56 3.53 3.13 1.37
CA THR A 56 3.05 4.29 2.13
C THR A 56 1.76 4.81 1.52
N ALA A 57 0.74 4.98 2.36
CA ALA A 57 -0.52 5.62 2.05
C ALA A 57 -0.59 6.95 2.79
N ALA A 58 -0.69 8.06 2.06
CA ALA A 58 -0.75 9.39 2.64
C ALA A 58 -2.01 10.15 2.20
N LEU A 59 -2.74 10.75 3.14
CA LEU A 59 -3.89 11.60 2.89
C LEU A 59 -3.73 12.91 3.68
N GLY A 60 -3.35 13.98 2.98
CA GLY A 60 -3.10 15.28 3.60
C GLY A 60 -1.97 15.20 4.63
N SER A 61 -2.30 15.40 5.92
CA SER A 61 -1.36 15.34 7.04
C SER A 61 -1.24 13.96 7.69
N VAL A 62 -2.04 12.97 7.28
CA VAL A 62 -2.03 11.62 7.84
C VAL A 62 -1.33 10.68 6.87
N SER A 63 -0.43 9.85 7.38
CA SER A 63 0.24 8.82 6.59
C SER A 63 0.36 7.51 7.36
N GLY A 64 0.05 6.40 6.70
CA GLY A 64 0.32 5.05 7.18
C GLY A 64 1.34 4.38 6.27
N SER A 65 2.24 3.59 6.86
CA SER A 65 3.21 2.80 6.10
C SER A 65 3.18 1.35 6.54
N THR A 66 3.38 0.44 5.60
CA THR A 66 3.44 -0.99 5.86
C THR A 66 4.58 -1.63 5.07
N GLN A 67 5.25 -2.60 5.68
CA GLN A 67 6.33 -3.33 5.01
C GLN A 67 5.76 -4.48 4.18
N LEU A 68 6.21 -4.55 2.94
CA LEU A 68 5.87 -5.57 1.98
C LEU A 68 7.12 -6.41 1.67
N THR A 69 7.10 -7.66 2.13
CA THR A 69 8.17 -8.63 1.86
C THR A 69 7.77 -9.54 0.71
N VAL A 70 8.55 -9.49 -0.36
CA VAL A 70 8.43 -10.36 -1.54
C VAL A 70 9.50 -11.43 -1.47
N SER A 71 9.08 -12.69 -1.47
CA SER A 71 9.95 -13.87 -1.48
C SER A 71 9.62 -14.72 -2.70
N ILE A 72 10.58 -15.50 -3.19
CA ILE A 72 10.23 -16.62 -4.07
C ILE A 72 9.38 -17.60 -3.25
N ALA A 73 8.31 -18.11 -3.85
CA ALA A 73 7.53 -19.18 -3.26
C ALA A 73 8.29 -20.51 -3.36
#